data_AF-A0A944S068-F1
#
_entry.id   AF-A0A944S068-F1
#
_cell.length_a   1.000
_cell.length_b   1.000
_cell.length_c   1.000
_cell.angle_alpha   90.00
_cell.angle_beta   90.00
_cell.angle_gamma   90.00
#
_symmetry.space_group_name_H-M   'P 1'
#
loop_
_entity.id
_entity.type
_entity.pdbx_description
1 polymer ?
#
loop_
_entity_poly.entity_id
_entity_poly.type
_entity_poly.pdbx_seq_one_letter_code
_entity_poly.pdbx_strand_id
1 'polypeptide(L)'
;MAHVDTGLTVADSAAMRSALCSEIDAGHPVLAQFSLSPDRWAPEWTLFTGYDDGGATVIGWSFFQEDEEHAAGIQTEESGQFRLADWERQTITLVQISGQPVAERDINALEKQAAQEAVTRSQGPVGSQAAQPCEHLTWGLAAFDRWATAIEAPDHTDVSDHVLLGRMQYHGHLVGHLAAQKWYSCDCLRHGQHSPWTVASVLQASAAWATFHERMWDIWDVAGGFWRDEQEELVKFRSQGARDRVAALIRQARDLDAAAATHLQTALDRWDRSHGDYMNH
;
A
#
# COMPACT_ATOMS: atom_id res chain seq x y z
N MET A 1 -19.68 -23.42 -7.07
CA MET A 1 -18.93 -22.19 -7.35
C MET A 1 -19.94 -21.09 -7.58
N ALA A 2 -20.11 -20.20 -6.61
CA ALA A 2 -20.96 -19.03 -6.79
C ALA A 2 -20.17 -18.02 -7.63
N HIS A 3 -20.70 -17.67 -8.80
CA HIS A 3 -20.26 -16.49 -9.54
C HIS A 3 -20.45 -15.29 -8.61
N VAL A 4 -19.35 -14.65 -8.22
CA VAL A 4 -19.42 -13.28 -7.70
C VAL A 4 -19.75 -12.42 -8.92
N ASP A 5 -21.01 -12.02 -9.03
CA ASP A 5 -21.46 -11.03 -9.99
C ASP A 5 -20.87 -9.69 -9.56
N THR A 6 -19.80 -9.26 -10.21
CA THR A 6 -19.04 -8.04 -9.88
C THR A 6 -19.81 -6.76 -10.23
N GLY A 7 -21.01 -6.86 -10.79
CA GLY A 7 -21.86 -5.70 -11.12
C GLY A 7 -21.34 -4.86 -12.30
N LEU A 8 -20.23 -5.24 -12.92
CA LEU A 8 -19.71 -4.61 -14.13
C LEU A 8 -20.53 -5.07 -15.33
N THR A 9 -21.61 -4.35 -15.61
CA THR A 9 -22.47 -4.59 -16.78
C THR A 9 -21.77 -4.14 -18.07
N VAL A 10 -22.14 -4.73 -19.20
CA VAL A 10 -21.64 -4.43 -20.57
C VAL A 10 -21.70 -2.92 -20.92
N ALA A 11 -22.53 -2.14 -20.22
CA ALA A 11 -22.59 -0.68 -20.35
C ALA A 11 -21.31 0.04 -19.88
N ASP A 12 -20.54 -0.54 -18.95
CA ASP A 12 -19.28 0.05 -18.45
C ASP A 12 -18.09 -0.20 -19.40
N SER A 13 -18.03 -1.33 -20.10
CA SER A 13 -16.89 -1.65 -20.98
C SER A 13 -16.74 -0.65 -22.14
N ALA A 14 -17.85 -0.24 -22.77
CA ALA A 14 -17.80 0.75 -23.83
C ALA A 14 -17.35 2.13 -23.34
N ALA A 15 -17.78 2.52 -22.14
CA ALA A 15 -17.36 3.76 -21.50
C ALA A 15 -15.87 3.72 -21.13
N MET A 16 -15.40 2.59 -20.57
CA MET A 16 -13.99 2.36 -20.26
C MET A 16 -13.10 2.44 -21.51
N ARG A 17 -13.50 1.78 -22.61
CA ARG A 17 -12.82 1.89 -23.91
C ARG A 17 -12.77 3.34 -24.40
N SER A 18 -13.91 4.03 -24.37
CA SER A 18 -13.99 5.41 -24.83
C SER A 18 -13.09 6.34 -24.00
N ALA A 19 -13.04 6.17 -22.68
CA ALA A 19 -12.18 6.94 -21.79
C ALA A 19 -10.69 6.66 -22.06
N LEU A 20 -10.32 5.39 -22.18
CA LEU A 20 -8.97 4.96 -22.54
C LEU A 20 -8.51 5.56 -23.87
N CYS A 21 -9.29 5.36 -24.93
CA CYS A 21 -8.94 5.84 -26.27
C CYS A 21 -8.80 7.37 -26.27
N SER A 22 -9.72 8.09 -25.62
CA SER A 22 -9.67 9.54 -25.55
C SER A 22 -8.41 10.07 -24.87
N GLU A 23 -7.92 9.41 -23.81
CA GLU A 23 -6.68 9.81 -23.13
C GLU A 23 -5.45 9.53 -24.00
N ILE A 24 -5.36 8.33 -24.55
CA ILE A 24 -4.23 7.89 -25.37
C ILE A 24 -4.14 8.73 -26.66
N ASP A 25 -5.27 9.02 -27.30
CA ASP A 25 -5.34 9.89 -28.49
C ASP A 25 -4.91 11.33 -28.16
N ALA A 26 -5.15 11.77 -26.92
CA ALA A 26 -4.66 13.07 -26.42
C ALA A 26 -3.17 13.05 -26.01
N GLY A 27 -2.49 11.90 -26.16
CA GLY A 27 -1.08 11.73 -25.82
C GLY A 27 -0.82 11.47 -24.34
N HIS A 28 -1.85 11.09 -23.57
CA HIS A 28 -1.72 10.80 -22.15
C HIS A 28 -1.87 9.29 -21.90
N PRO A 29 -0.93 8.65 -21.19
CA PRO A 29 -1.14 7.29 -20.74
C PRO A 29 -2.23 7.24 -19.65
N VAL A 30 -2.83 6.07 -19.49
CA VAL A 30 -3.85 5.81 -18.47
C VAL A 30 -3.27 4.90 -17.40
N LEU A 31 -3.47 5.24 -16.13
CA LEU A 31 -3.16 4.33 -15.03
C LEU A 31 -4.37 3.43 -14.79
N ALA A 32 -4.15 2.13 -14.70
CA ALA A 32 -5.19 1.15 -14.44
C ALA A 32 -4.85 0.36 -13.17
N GLN A 33 -5.82 0.19 -12.27
CA GLN A 33 -5.73 -0.88 -11.29
C GLN A 33 -6.30 -2.13 -11.95
N PHE A 34 -5.42 -3.04 -12.34
CA PHE A 34 -5.72 -4.08 -13.30
C PHE A 34 -4.88 -5.33 -13.01
N SER A 35 -5.44 -6.51 -13.27
CA SER A 35 -4.72 -7.78 -13.11
C SER A 35 -4.37 -8.37 -14.47
N LEU A 36 -3.10 -8.73 -14.71
CA LEU A 36 -2.66 -9.30 -15.99
C LEU A 36 -3.24 -10.70 -16.27
N SER A 37 -3.63 -11.43 -15.22
CA SER A 37 -4.16 -12.78 -15.33
C SER A 37 -5.56 -12.85 -14.73
N PRO A 38 -6.55 -13.44 -15.45
CA PRO A 38 -7.87 -13.69 -14.87
C PRO A 38 -7.85 -14.81 -13.82
N ASP A 39 -6.87 -15.72 -13.88
CA ASP A 39 -6.78 -16.90 -13.01
C ASP A 39 -6.14 -16.57 -11.66
N ARG A 40 -5.30 -15.54 -11.61
CA ARG A 40 -4.73 -14.99 -10.38
C ARG A 40 -5.11 -13.53 -10.25
N TRP A 41 -6.20 -13.29 -9.53
CA TRP A 41 -6.67 -11.94 -9.25
C TRP A 41 -5.73 -11.20 -8.29
N ALA A 42 -4.72 -10.56 -8.87
CA ALA A 42 -3.78 -9.64 -8.21
C ALA A 42 -3.76 -8.32 -8.98
N PRO A 43 -4.73 -7.41 -8.71
CA PRO A 43 -4.79 -6.13 -9.39
C PRO A 43 -3.67 -5.20 -8.93
N GLU A 44 -2.84 -4.78 -9.88
CA GLU A 44 -1.68 -3.93 -9.66
C GLU A 44 -1.82 -2.65 -10.49
N TRP A 45 -1.08 -1.62 -10.08
CA TRP A 45 -1.02 -0.38 -10.85
C TRP A 45 -0.22 -0.62 -12.13
N THR A 46 -0.93 -0.52 -13.26
CA THR A 46 -0.43 -0.81 -14.60
C THR A 46 -0.59 0.43 -15.48
N LEU A 47 0.36 0.65 -16.38
CA LEU A 47 0.30 1.75 -17.34
C LEU A 47 -0.28 1.25 -18.66
N PHE A 48 -1.38 1.84 -19.13
CA PHE A 48 -1.86 1.67 -20.50
C PHE A 48 -1.38 2.85 -21.35
N THR A 49 -0.72 2.55 -22.45
CA THR A 49 0.04 3.50 -23.27
C THR A 49 -0.40 3.48 -24.73
N GLY A 50 -1.09 2.43 -25.13
CA GLY A 50 -1.64 2.25 -26.47
C GLY A 50 -2.90 1.41 -26.43
N TYR A 51 -3.60 1.40 -27.56
CA TYR A 51 -4.72 0.51 -27.77
C TYR A 51 -4.79 0.09 -29.24
N ASP A 52 -5.52 -0.98 -29.49
CA ASP A 52 -5.91 -1.43 -30.83
C ASP A 52 -7.39 -1.82 -30.83
N ASP A 53 -7.93 -2.13 -32.02
CA ASP A 53 -9.29 -2.64 -32.20
C ASP A 53 -10.37 -1.76 -31.57
N GLY A 54 -10.18 -0.43 -31.65
CA GLY A 54 -11.10 0.54 -31.05
C GLY A 54 -11.17 0.48 -29.52
N GLY A 55 -10.06 0.11 -28.87
CA GLY A 55 -9.95 0.02 -27.41
C GLY A 55 -10.25 -1.37 -26.86
N ALA A 56 -10.61 -2.35 -27.69
CA ALA A 56 -10.82 -3.73 -27.24
C ALA A 56 -9.51 -4.44 -26.84
N THR A 57 -8.38 -3.93 -27.34
CA THR A 57 -7.03 -4.39 -26.99
C THR A 57 -6.25 -3.23 -26.37
N VAL A 58 -5.59 -3.46 -25.24
CA VAL A 58 -4.65 -2.50 -24.61
C VAL A 58 -3.22 -2.91 -24.87
N ILE A 59 -2.36 -1.90 -24.98
CA ILE A 59 -0.91 -2.01 -24.96
C ILE A 59 -0.42 -1.25 -23.74
N GLY A 60 0.48 -1.84 -22.97
CA GLY A 60 0.89 -1.24 -21.71
C GLY A 60 2.15 -1.81 -21.09
N TRP A 61 2.47 -1.31 -19.91
CA TRP A 61 3.60 -1.78 -19.11
C TRP A 61 3.14 -2.12 -17.69
N SER A 62 3.56 -3.28 -17.21
CA SER A 62 3.38 -3.72 -15.83
C SER A 62 4.69 -4.26 -15.30
N PHE A 63 4.95 -4.05 -14.01
CA PHE A 63 6.15 -4.57 -13.36
C PHE A 63 6.22 -6.11 -13.42
N PHE A 64 5.06 -6.77 -13.35
CA PHE A 64 4.96 -8.24 -13.24
C PHE A 64 4.75 -8.96 -14.57
N GLN A 65 4.82 -8.26 -15.70
CA GLN A 65 4.50 -8.84 -17.02
C GLN A 65 5.48 -9.94 -17.47
N GLU A 66 6.68 -9.99 -16.90
CA GLU A 66 7.71 -10.99 -17.21
C GLU A 66 7.64 -12.22 -16.30
N ASP A 67 6.85 -12.16 -15.22
CA ASP A 67 6.67 -13.31 -14.34
C ASP A 67 5.92 -14.40 -15.10
N GLU A 68 6.44 -15.64 -15.02
CA GLU A 68 5.90 -16.80 -15.75
C GLU A 68 4.38 -16.95 -15.59
N GLU A 69 3.87 -16.63 -14.40
CA GLU A 69 2.45 -16.72 -14.02
C GLU A 69 1.56 -15.67 -14.71
N HIS A 70 2.12 -14.54 -15.14
CA HIS A 70 1.40 -13.45 -15.82
C HIS A 70 1.68 -13.45 -17.32
N ALA A 71 2.87 -13.86 -17.74
CA ALA A 71 3.31 -13.88 -19.13
C ALA A 71 2.46 -14.81 -20.02
N ALA A 72 1.91 -15.89 -19.45
CA ALA A 72 1.11 -16.86 -20.20
C ALA A 72 -0.18 -16.28 -20.80
N GLY A 73 -0.71 -15.20 -20.23
CA GLY A 73 -1.99 -14.60 -20.62
C GLY A 73 -1.87 -13.40 -21.56
N ILE A 74 -0.66 -12.94 -21.88
CA ILE A 74 -0.42 -11.69 -22.59
C ILE A 74 0.48 -11.91 -23.81
N GLN A 75 0.36 -11.03 -24.81
CA GLN A 75 1.31 -10.93 -25.91
C GLN A 75 2.36 -9.87 -25.57
N THR A 76 3.55 -9.96 -26.17
CA THR A 76 4.63 -8.98 -25.98
C THR A 76 4.90 -8.26 -27.29
N GLU A 77 4.80 -6.93 -27.27
CA GLU A 77 5.17 -6.04 -28.37
C GLU A 77 6.70 -5.98 -28.52
N GLU A 78 7.20 -5.61 -29.71
CA GLU A 78 8.66 -5.42 -29.93
C GLU A 78 9.28 -4.37 -28.98
N SER A 79 8.46 -3.44 -28.50
CA SER A 79 8.84 -2.43 -27.50
C SER A 79 9.03 -2.98 -26.09
N GLY A 80 8.72 -4.27 -25.86
CA GLY A 80 8.71 -4.89 -24.54
C GLY A 80 7.44 -4.59 -23.73
N GLN A 81 6.42 -3.98 -24.33
CA GLN A 81 5.12 -3.74 -23.69
C GLN A 81 4.23 -4.97 -23.81
N PHE A 82 3.34 -5.20 -22.84
CA PHE A 82 2.34 -6.24 -22.98
C PHE A 82 1.21 -5.76 -23.91
N ARG A 83 0.53 -6.72 -24.52
CA ARG A 83 -0.67 -6.56 -25.30
C ARG A 83 -1.72 -7.55 -24.80
N LEU A 84 -2.93 -7.06 -24.52
CA LEU A 84 -4.01 -7.87 -23.99
C LEU A 84 -5.39 -7.41 -24.51
N ALA A 85 -6.20 -8.39 -24.94
CA ALA A 85 -7.59 -8.20 -25.34
C ALA A 85 -8.56 -8.44 -24.16
N ASP A 86 -9.77 -7.91 -24.24
CA ASP A 86 -10.86 -8.11 -23.26
C ASP A 86 -10.48 -7.72 -21.81
N TRP A 87 -9.58 -6.74 -21.69
CA TRP A 87 -8.96 -6.26 -20.45
C TRP A 87 -9.96 -5.66 -19.45
N GLU A 88 -11.16 -5.26 -19.88
CA GLU A 88 -12.12 -4.56 -19.02
C GLU A 88 -12.61 -5.43 -17.87
N ARG A 89 -12.66 -6.76 -18.09
CA ARG A 89 -13.03 -7.74 -17.05
C ARG A 89 -11.96 -7.85 -15.95
N GLN A 90 -10.75 -7.44 -16.28
CA GLN A 90 -9.56 -7.51 -15.44
C GLN A 90 -9.22 -6.18 -14.78
N THR A 91 -10.06 -5.15 -14.97
CA THR A 91 -9.84 -3.79 -14.45
C THR A 91 -10.80 -3.47 -13.31
N ILE A 92 -10.23 -2.94 -12.23
CA ILE A 92 -10.99 -2.35 -11.11
C ILE A 92 -11.27 -0.87 -11.39
N THR A 93 -10.25 -0.13 -11.83
CA THR A 93 -10.38 1.31 -12.06
C THR A 93 -9.40 1.82 -13.12
N LEU A 94 -9.79 2.90 -13.79
CA LEU A 94 -8.96 3.69 -14.67
C LEU A 94 -8.80 5.09 -14.08
N VAL A 95 -7.57 5.59 -14.09
CA VAL A 95 -7.20 6.92 -13.66
C VAL A 95 -6.67 7.67 -14.88
N GLN A 96 -7.46 8.66 -15.29
CA GLN A 96 -7.09 9.60 -16.34
C GLN A 96 -6.10 10.61 -15.77
N ILE A 97 -4.96 10.78 -16.44
CA ILE A 97 -3.91 11.71 -16.00
C ILE A 97 -4.11 13.07 -16.68
N SER A 98 -5.01 13.18 -17.67
CA SER A 98 -5.37 14.45 -18.25
C SER A 98 -6.10 15.35 -17.24
N GLY A 99 -5.77 16.64 -17.28
CA GLY A 99 -6.39 17.65 -16.45
C GLY A 99 -5.84 19.02 -16.79
N GLN A 100 -6.62 20.06 -16.51
CA GLN A 100 -6.07 21.42 -16.52
C GLN A 100 -4.98 21.49 -15.44
N PRO A 101 -3.83 22.13 -15.72
CA PRO A 101 -2.86 22.43 -14.68
C PRO A 101 -3.59 23.07 -13.50
N VAL A 102 -3.59 22.36 -12.37
CA VAL A 102 -4.10 22.95 -11.13
C VAL A 102 -3.19 24.11 -10.77
N ALA A 103 -3.76 25.17 -10.21
CA ALA A 103 -2.97 26.27 -9.68
C ALA A 103 -1.86 25.71 -8.77
N GLU A 104 -0.68 26.35 -8.82
CA GLU A 104 0.45 26.00 -7.97
C GLU A 104 -0.05 25.84 -6.53
N ARG A 105 0.09 24.62 -6.00
CA ARG A 105 -0.38 24.32 -4.65
C ARG A 105 0.64 24.84 -3.66
N ASP A 106 0.16 25.40 -2.56
CA ASP A 106 1.02 25.74 -1.44
C ASP A 106 1.60 24.44 -0.84
N ILE A 107 2.85 24.15 -1.20
CA ILE A 107 3.57 22.94 -0.79
C ILE A 107 3.69 22.89 0.73
N ASN A 108 3.88 24.03 1.40
CA ASN A 108 3.96 24.10 2.86
C ASN A 108 2.62 23.70 3.50
N ALA A 109 1.49 24.16 2.94
CA ALA A 109 0.17 23.77 3.40
C ALA A 109 -0.09 22.27 3.19
N LEU A 110 0.34 21.71 2.05
CA LEU A 110 0.21 20.28 1.76
C LEU A 110 1.06 19.41 2.67
N GLU A 111 2.32 19.78 2.93
CA GLU A 111 3.20 19.05 3.85
C GLU A 111 2.62 19.03 5.26
N LYS A 112 2.11 20.18 5.72
CA LYS A 112 1.43 20.27 7.01
C LYS A 112 0.20 19.38 7.06
N GLN A 113 -0.64 19.40 6.03
CA GLN A 113 -1.82 18.55 5.93
C GLN A 113 -1.44 17.06 5.92
N ALA A 114 -0.39 16.69 5.17
CA ALA A 114 0.10 15.32 5.11
C ALA A 114 0.62 14.85 6.47
N ALA A 115 1.34 15.69 7.21
CA ALA A 115 1.81 15.38 8.55
C ALA A 115 0.63 15.23 9.55
N GLN A 116 -0.40 16.08 9.45
CA GLN A 116 -1.62 15.97 10.27
C GLN A 116 -2.36 14.66 9.99
N GLU A 117 -2.51 14.30 8.71
CA GLU A 117 -3.14 13.04 8.31
C GLU A 117 -2.31 11.85 8.79
N ALA A 118 -0.98 11.89 8.67
CA ALA A 118 -0.10 10.84 9.15
C ALA A 118 -0.24 10.63 10.67
N VAL A 119 -0.23 11.71 11.47
CA VAL A 119 -0.44 11.63 12.92
C VAL A 119 -1.81 11.02 13.23
N THR A 120 -2.86 11.52 12.58
CA THR A 120 -4.24 11.04 12.78
C THR A 120 -4.33 9.56 12.46
N ARG A 121 -3.83 9.14 11.28
CA ARG A 121 -3.87 7.75 10.78
C ARG A 121 -3.04 6.79 11.62
N SER A 122 -1.86 7.21 12.08
CA SER A 122 -1.04 6.38 12.98
C SER A 122 -1.71 6.19 14.33
N GLN A 123 -2.30 7.23 14.92
CA GLN A 123 -2.92 7.14 16.25
C GLN A 123 -4.15 6.23 16.30
N GLY A 124 -4.88 6.09 15.19
CA GLY A 124 -6.15 5.36 15.22
C GLY A 124 -7.32 6.25 15.62
N PRO A 125 -8.53 5.68 15.79
CA PRO A 125 -9.67 6.42 16.31
C PRO A 125 -9.40 6.86 17.77
N VAL A 126 -9.58 8.17 18.05
CA VAL A 126 -9.39 8.78 19.38
C VAL A 126 -10.73 9.26 19.95
N GLY A 127 -10.96 9.07 21.25
CA GLY A 127 -12.13 9.63 21.95
C GLY A 127 -13.48 9.02 21.54
N SER A 128 -14.52 9.84 21.39
CA SER A 128 -15.89 9.38 21.06
C SER A 128 -16.04 8.75 19.67
N GLN A 129 -15.05 8.88 18.78
CA GLN A 129 -15.00 8.13 17.52
C GLN A 129 -14.66 6.64 17.72
N ALA A 130 -14.05 6.27 18.85
CA ALA A 130 -13.94 4.87 19.27
C ALA A 130 -15.31 4.30 19.75
N ALA A 131 -16.28 5.18 20.05
CA ALA A 131 -17.59 4.81 20.60
C ALA A 131 -18.67 4.54 19.52
N GLN A 132 -18.35 4.71 18.24
CA GLN A 132 -19.10 4.03 17.16
C GLN A 132 -18.20 2.97 16.52
N PRO A 133 -17.97 1.84 17.22
CA PRO A 133 -17.27 0.74 16.62
C PRO A 133 -18.19 0.19 15.53
N CYS A 134 -17.81 0.39 14.28
CA CYS A 134 -17.93 -0.77 13.41
C CYS A 134 -16.99 -1.80 14.04
N GLU A 135 -17.55 -2.80 14.72
CA GLU A 135 -16.86 -3.77 15.59
C GLU A 135 -15.67 -4.48 14.90
N HIS A 136 -15.60 -4.34 13.58
CA HIS A 136 -14.66 -4.98 12.67
C HIS A 136 -13.59 -4.05 12.06
N LEU A 137 -13.65 -2.72 12.25
CA LEU A 137 -12.68 -1.78 11.65
C LEU A 137 -11.72 -1.24 12.72
N THR A 138 -10.53 -1.83 12.80
CA THR A 138 -9.42 -1.34 13.64
C THR A 138 -8.30 -0.81 12.75
N TRP A 139 -7.77 0.38 13.04
CA TRP A 139 -6.68 1.01 12.29
C TRP A 139 -5.76 1.78 13.24
N GLY A 140 -4.59 2.22 12.75
CA GLY A 140 -3.56 2.86 13.58
C GLY A 140 -2.92 1.90 14.58
N LEU A 141 -2.44 2.42 15.72
CA LEU A 141 -1.72 1.64 16.74
C LEU A 141 -2.49 0.40 17.24
N ALA A 142 -3.81 0.50 17.39
CA ALA A 142 -4.64 -0.61 17.85
C ALA A 142 -4.70 -1.78 16.85
N ALA A 143 -4.45 -1.53 15.56
CA ALA A 143 -4.38 -2.59 14.56
C ALA A 143 -3.14 -3.48 14.76
N PHE A 144 -2.02 -2.90 15.18
CA PHE A 144 -0.82 -3.66 15.52
C PHE A 144 -1.05 -4.58 16.72
N ASP A 145 -1.74 -4.09 17.75
CA ASP A 145 -2.07 -4.89 18.93
C ASP A 145 -2.95 -6.09 18.54
N ARG A 146 -3.98 -5.86 17.71
CA ARG A 146 -4.83 -6.95 17.18
C ARG A 146 -4.05 -7.91 16.28
N TRP A 147 -3.16 -7.40 15.45
CA TRP A 147 -2.32 -8.22 14.59
C TRP A 147 -1.38 -9.11 15.43
N ALA A 148 -0.70 -8.56 16.44
CA ALA A 148 0.13 -9.34 17.35
C ALA A 148 -0.66 -10.42 18.08
N THR A 149 -1.84 -10.09 18.62
CA THR A 149 -2.73 -11.08 19.25
C THR A 149 -3.20 -12.16 18.27
N ALA A 150 -3.51 -11.79 17.03
CA ALA A 150 -3.91 -12.74 16.01
C ALA A 150 -2.76 -13.71 15.67
N ILE A 151 -1.51 -13.24 15.65
CA ILE A 151 -0.33 -14.09 15.44
C ILE A 151 -0.11 -15.04 16.63
N GLU A 152 -0.31 -14.59 17.87
CA GLU A 152 -0.10 -15.42 19.07
C GLU A 152 -1.16 -16.50 19.28
N ALA A 153 -2.29 -16.40 18.58
CA ALA A 153 -3.42 -17.29 18.75
C ALA A 153 -3.01 -18.77 18.53
N PRO A 154 -3.50 -19.70 19.38
CA PRO A 154 -3.10 -21.11 19.31
C PRO A 154 -3.66 -21.81 18.06
N ASP A 155 -4.67 -21.23 17.41
CA ASP A 155 -5.41 -21.80 16.28
C ASP A 155 -4.58 -21.93 15.00
N HIS A 156 -3.33 -21.46 14.97
CA HIS A 156 -2.39 -21.71 13.87
C HIS A 156 -1.72 -23.09 13.92
N THR A 157 -1.75 -23.76 15.08
CA THR A 157 -0.96 -25.00 15.29
C THR A 157 -1.64 -26.23 14.70
N ASP A 158 -2.96 -26.32 14.80
CA ASP A 158 -3.75 -27.51 14.45
C ASP A 158 -4.73 -27.27 13.27
N VAL A 159 -4.40 -26.34 12.39
CA VAL A 159 -5.12 -26.13 11.11
C VAL A 159 -4.42 -26.85 9.97
N SER A 160 -5.16 -27.13 8.89
CA SER A 160 -4.56 -27.69 7.67
C SER A 160 -3.55 -26.73 7.05
N ASP A 161 -2.55 -27.28 6.34
CA ASP A 161 -1.53 -26.48 5.66
C ASP A 161 -2.14 -25.48 4.68
N HIS A 162 -3.20 -25.86 3.96
CA HIS A 162 -3.91 -24.96 3.06
C HIS A 162 -4.47 -23.72 3.77
N VAL A 163 -5.09 -23.90 4.95
CA VAL A 163 -5.63 -22.78 5.74
C VAL A 163 -4.50 -21.91 6.29
N LEU A 164 -3.43 -22.54 6.78
CA LEU A 164 -2.30 -21.81 7.33
C LEU A 164 -1.55 -21.01 6.25
N LEU A 165 -1.37 -21.59 5.06
CA LEU A 165 -0.74 -20.93 3.92
C LEU A 165 -1.53 -19.69 3.50
N GLY A 166 -2.87 -19.79 3.41
CA GLY A 166 -3.71 -18.63 3.12
C GLY A 166 -3.54 -17.51 4.16
N ARG A 167 -3.49 -17.84 5.47
CA ARG A 167 -3.22 -16.86 6.53
C ARG A 167 -1.83 -16.23 6.39
N MET A 168 -0.84 -17.04 6.02
CA MET A 168 0.54 -16.62 5.82
C MET A 168 0.74 -15.71 4.62
N GLN A 169 0.03 -15.95 3.51
CA GLN A 169 0.01 -15.03 2.37
C GLN A 169 -0.48 -13.64 2.78
N TYR A 170 -1.59 -13.55 3.52
CA TYR A 170 -2.08 -12.25 4.03
C TYR A 170 -1.08 -11.58 4.98
N HIS A 171 -0.48 -12.34 5.90
CA HIS A 171 0.54 -11.81 6.81
C HIS A 171 1.76 -11.29 6.05
N GLY A 172 2.31 -12.08 5.14
CA GLY A 172 3.49 -11.74 4.34
C GLY A 172 3.24 -10.50 3.48
N HIS A 173 2.08 -10.41 2.82
CA HIS A 173 1.69 -9.24 2.05
C HIS A 173 1.53 -8.00 2.95
N LEU A 174 0.94 -8.14 4.13
CA LEU A 174 0.80 -7.01 5.06
C LEU A 174 2.18 -6.50 5.53
N VAL A 175 3.09 -7.41 5.90
CA VAL A 175 4.47 -7.07 6.29
C VAL A 175 5.16 -6.30 5.16
N GLY A 176 5.06 -6.77 3.92
CA GLY A 176 5.67 -6.13 2.76
C GLY A 176 5.09 -4.76 2.44
N HIS A 177 3.76 -4.62 2.47
CA HIS A 177 3.11 -3.33 2.28
C HIS A 177 3.55 -2.31 3.32
N LEU A 178 3.57 -2.69 4.61
CA LEU A 178 4.02 -1.81 5.68
C LEU A 178 5.51 -1.46 5.54
N ALA A 179 6.35 -2.44 5.17
CA ALA A 179 7.78 -2.21 4.93
C ALA A 179 7.98 -1.14 3.85
N ALA A 180 7.36 -1.32 2.67
CA ALA A 180 7.49 -0.39 1.55
C ALA A 180 6.92 0.99 1.91
N GLN A 181 5.71 1.04 2.48
CA GLN A 181 5.06 2.29 2.85
C GLN A 181 5.93 3.12 3.81
N LYS A 182 6.49 2.49 4.85
CA LYS A 182 7.33 3.20 5.84
C LYS A 182 8.68 3.60 5.28
N TRP A 183 9.27 2.82 4.38
CA TRP A 183 10.50 3.19 3.69
C TRP A 183 10.31 4.45 2.83
N TYR A 184 9.32 4.46 1.93
CA TYR A 184 9.10 5.62 1.05
C TYR A 184 8.63 6.86 1.83
N SER A 185 7.86 6.67 2.91
CA SER A 185 7.51 7.78 3.81
C SER A 185 8.75 8.36 4.50
N CYS A 186 9.63 7.50 5.02
CA CYS A 186 10.91 7.90 5.59
C CYS A 186 11.78 8.64 4.57
N ASP A 187 11.89 8.13 3.34
CA ASP A 187 12.68 8.71 2.26
C ASP A 187 12.18 10.11 1.89
N CYS A 188 10.87 10.26 1.72
CA CYS A 188 10.23 11.57 1.52
C CYS A 188 10.57 12.56 2.65
N LEU A 189 10.44 12.14 3.91
CA LEU A 189 10.81 12.99 5.05
C LEU A 189 12.32 13.27 5.14
N ARG A 190 13.18 12.38 4.66
CA ARG A 190 14.63 12.56 4.70
C ARG A 190 15.10 13.56 3.65
N HIS A 191 14.50 13.52 2.47
CA HIS A 191 14.91 14.30 1.29
C HIS A 191 14.08 15.57 1.07
N GLY A 192 13.00 15.77 1.83
CA GLY A 192 12.19 16.99 1.81
C GLY A 192 12.94 18.25 2.26
N GLN A 193 12.51 19.41 1.77
CA GLN A 193 13.07 20.71 2.13
C GLN A 193 12.38 21.26 3.38
N HIS A 194 12.85 20.83 4.56
CA HIS A 194 12.21 21.20 5.81
C HIS A 194 12.66 22.57 6.34
N SER A 195 11.71 23.27 6.95
CA SER A 195 12.00 24.46 7.74
C SER A 195 12.98 24.15 8.90
N PRO A 196 13.94 25.05 9.22
CA PRO A 196 14.86 24.87 10.34
C PRO A 196 14.18 24.59 11.69
N TRP A 197 12.93 25.03 11.85
CA TRP A 197 12.15 24.87 13.07
C TRP A 197 11.56 23.46 13.24
N THR A 198 11.31 22.76 12.14
CA THR A 198 10.64 21.46 12.11
C THR A 198 11.60 20.32 11.77
N VAL A 199 12.69 20.61 11.07
CA VAL A 199 13.62 19.61 10.49
C VAL A 199 14.09 18.56 11.48
N ALA A 200 14.45 18.94 12.72
CA ALA A 200 14.91 17.98 13.72
C ALA A 200 13.83 16.93 14.06
N SER A 201 12.59 17.38 14.27
CA SER A 201 11.47 16.50 14.57
C SER A 201 11.05 15.66 13.37
N VAL A 202 11.07 16.25 12.16
CA VAL A 202 10.79 15.50 10.93
C VAL A 202 11.81 14.39 10.69
N LEU A 203 13.11 14.67 10.88
CA LEU A 203 14.16 13.66 10.72
C LEU A 203 14.11 12.57 11.81
N GLN A 204 13.66 12.90 13.01
CA GLN A 204 13.39 11.89 14.05
C GLN A 204 12.23 10.96 13.66
N ALA A 205 11.16 11.50 13.08
CA ALA A 205 10.08 10.67 12.54
C ALA A 205 10.56 9.77 11.39
N SER A 206 11.36 10.32 10.48
CA SER A 206 12.01 9.56 9.39
C SER A 206 12.84 8.40 9.94
N ALA A 207 13.68 8.64 10.95
CA ALA A 207 14.51 7.59 11.56
C ALA A 207 13.69 6.48 12.26
N ALA A 208 12.59 6.85 12.92
CA ALA A 208 11.69 5.88 13.54
C ALA A 208 11.03 4.98 12.47
N TRP A 209 10.57 5.55 11.35
CA TRP A 209 10.01 4.78 10.24
C TRP A 209 11.05 3.96 9.45
N ALA A 210 12.30 4.44 9.34
CA ALA A 210 13.39 3.63 8.82
C ALA A 210 13.60 2.37 9.68
N THR A 211 13.62 2.55 11.01
CA THR A 211 13.77 1.41 11.94
C THR A 211 12.56 0.48 11.89
N PHE A 212 11.35 1.03 11.71
CA PHE A 212 10.13 0.25 11.49
C PHE A 212 10.30 -0.67 10.27
N HIS A 213 10.77 -0.11 9.16
CA HIS A 213 11.00 -0.88 7.93
C HIS A 213 11.93 -2.06 8.19
N GLU A 214 13.03 -1.85 8.92
CA GLU A 214 13.93 -2.94 9.31
C GLU A 214 13.22 -4.01 10.16
N ARG A 215 12.30 -3.64 11.06
CA ARG A 215 11.53 -4.63 11.84
C ARG A 215 10.66 -5.53 10.94
N MET A 216 10.23 -5.05 9.76
CA MET A 216 9.45 -5.88 8.84
C MET A 216 10.33 -6.96 8.20
N TRP A 217 11.59 -6.65 7.88
CA TRP A 217 12.56 -7.67 7.44
C TRP A 217 12.81 -8.71 8.54
N ASP A 218 12.98 -8.27 9.78
CA ASP A 218 13.13 -9.18 10.91
C ASP A 218 11.91 -10.09 11.11
N ILE A 219 10.69 -9.60 10.86
CA ILE A 219 9.48 -10.43 10.91
C ILE A 219 9.54 -11.52 9.83
N TRP A 220 9.91 -11.16 8.60
CA TRP A 220 10.07 -12.17 7.55
C TRP A 220 11.14 -13.20 7.91
N ASP A 221 12.28 -12.78 8.47
CA ASP A 221 13.37 -13.68 8.83
C ASP A 221 12.97 -14.76 9.84
N VAL A 222 12.03 -14.46 10.75
CA VAL A 222 11.53 -15.46 11.72
C VAL A 222 10.89 -16.66 11.02
N ALA A 223 10.20 -16.43 9.90
CA ALA A 223 9.53 -17.48 9.13
C ALA A 223 10.39 -18.01 7.97
N GLY A 224 11.64 -17.56 7.81
CA GLY A 224 12.57 -18.03 6.76
C GLY A 224 13.04 -16.98 5.76
N GLY A 225 12.68 -15.71 5.94
CA GLY A 225 13.06 -14.61 5.06
C GLY A 225 12.09 -14.41 3.89
N PHE A 226 12.33 -13.40 3.04
CA PHE A 226 11.42 -12.99 1.97
C PHE A 226 11.32 -14.00 0.80
N TRP A 227 12.40 -14.73 0.51
CA TRP A 227 12.51 -15.65 -0.63
C TRP A 227 12.42 -17.13 -0.22
N ARG A 228 11.60 -17.43 0.78
CA ARG A 228 11.58 -18.74 1.44
C ARG A 228 10.71 -19.77 0.73
N ASP A 229 11.00 -21.03 1.03
CA ASP A 229 10.17 -22.18 0.68
C ASP A 229 8.87 -22.17 1.52
N GLU A 230 7.73 -22.37 0.86
CA GLU A 230 6.40 -22.36 1.52
C GLU A 230 6.27 -23.41 2.63
N GLN A 231 6.91 -24.57 2.49
CA GLN A 231 6.88 -25.63 3.50
C GLN A 231 7.69 -25.23 4.73
N GLU A 232 8.85 -24.57 4.53
CA GLU A 232 9.66 -24.07 5.63
C GLU A 232 8.92 -23.00 6.44
N GLU A 233 8.18 -22.11 5.77
CA GLU A 233 7.32 -21.11 6.40
C GLU A 233 6.28 -21.75 7.30
N LEU A 234 5.54 -22.73 6.78
CA LEU A 234 4.50 -23.44 7.53
C LEU A 234 5.06 -24.10 8.79
N VAL A 235 6.19 -24.81 8.66
CA VAL A 235 6.84 -25.49 9.78
C VAL A 235 7.26 -24.50 10.85
N LYS A 236 7.91 -23.39 10.46
CA LYS A 236 8.35 -22.36 11.39
C LYS A 236 7.19 -21.67 12.07
N PHE A 237 6.16 -21.29 11.32
CA PHE A 237 5.03 -20.55 11.87
C PHE A 237 4.16 -21.40 12.81
N ARG A 238 4.17 -22.74 12.67
CA ARG A 238 3.56 -23.65 13.67
C ARG A 238 4.28 -23.65 15.02
N SER A 239 5.52 -23.15 15.11
CA SER A 239 6.22 -22.99 16.39
C SER A 239 5.67 -21.80 17.18
N GLN A 240 5.21 -22.04 18.42
CA GLN A 240 4.79 -20.96 19.33
C GLN A 240 5.91 -19.93 19.52
N GLY A 241 7.16 -20.38 19.70
CA GLY A 241 8.29 -19.46 19.90
C GLY A 241 8.56 -18.55 18.68
N ALA A 242 8.27 -19.03 17.47
CA ALA A 242 8.34 -18.18 16.28
C ALA A 242 7.23 -17.13 16.28
N ARG A 243 5.99 -17.53 16.59
CA ARG A 243 4.84 -16.61 16.68
C ARG A 243 5.03 -15.56 17.76
N ASP A 244 5.52 -15.95 18.94
CA ASP A 244 5.83 -15.02 20.03
C ASP A 244 6.88 -13.97 19.60
N ARG A 245 7.90 -14.41 18.86
CA ARG A 245 8.93 -13.50 18.33
C ARG A 245 8.37 -12.54 17.28
N VAL A 246 7.54 -13.02 16.35
CA VAL A 246 6.84 -12.17 15.37
C VAL A 246 5.95 -11.15 16.09
N ALA A 247 5.15 -11.58 17.06
CA ALA A 247 4.28 -10.70 17.82
C ALA A 247 5.04 -9.64 18.63
N ALA A 248 6.20 -9.99 19.19
CA ALA A 248 7.09 -9.02 19.83
C ALA A 248 7.62 -7.97 18.84
N LEU A 249 8.01 -8.38 17.63
CA LEU A 249 8.45 -7.46 16.57
C LEU A 249 7.33 -6.54 16.08
N ILE A 250 6.09 -7.06 15.96
CA ILE A 250 4.91 -6.26 15.61
C ILE A 250 4.67 -5.16 16.65
N ARG A 251 4.81 -5.47 17.95
CA ARG A 251 4.70 -4.47 19.02
C ARG A 251 5.83 -3.45 19.00
N GLN A 252 7.05 -3.86 18.68
CA GLN A 252 8.14 -2.91 18.46
C GLN A 252 7.85 -1.97 17.29
N ALA A 253 7.31 -2.50 16.19
CA ALA A 253 6.90 -1.70 15.04
C ALA A 253 5.78 -0.70 15.41
N ARG A 254 4.79 -1.11 16.20
CA ARG A 254 3.78 -0.20 16.78
C ARG A 254 4.41 0.95 17.54
N ASP A 255 5.35 0.66 18.44
CA ASP A 255 5.97 1.68 19.30
C ASP A 255 6.84 2.65 18.47
N LEU A 256 7.49 2.17 17.41
CA LEU A 256 8.19 3.00 16.43
C LEU A 256 7.22 3.91 15.67
N ASP A 257 6.06 3.41 15.25
CA ASP A 257 5.05 4.23 14.59
C ASP A 257 4.46 5.29 15.52
N ALA A 258 4.24 4.95 16.79
CA ALA A 258 3.81 5.89 17.82
C ALA A 258 4.85 7.00 18.09
N ALA A 259 6.13 6.63 18.12
CA ALA A 259 7.23 7.59 18.25
C ALA A 259 7.29 8.54 17.05
N ALA A 260 7.18 8.01 15.82
CA ALA A 260 7.14 8.82 14.60
C ALA A 260 5.97 9.83 14.63
N ALA A 261 4.77 9.37 15.00
CA ALA A 261 3.60 10.24 15.14
C ALA A 261 3.81 11.36 16.17
N THR A 262 4.47 11.06 17.31
CA THR A 262 4.80 12.06 18.34
C THR A 262 5.79 13.10 17.80
N HIS A 263 6.80 12.67 17.04
CA HIS A 263 7.76 13.57 16.41
C HIS A 263 7.08 14.46 15.34
N LEU A 264 6.18 13.92 14.53
CA LEU A 264 5.39 14.69 13.57
C LEU A 264 4.46 15.69 14.28
N GLN A 265 3.80 15.29 15.36
CA GLN A 265 2.99 16.22 16.16
C GLN A 265 3.85 17.37 16.72
N THR A 266 5.05 17.06 17.20
CA THR A 266 6.00 18.10 17.66
C THR A 266 6.39 19.05 16.52
N ALA A 267 6.59 18.53 15.30
CA ALA A 267 6.87 19.35 14.13
C ALA A 267 5.69 20.28 13.81
N LEU A 268 4.45 19.76 13.84
CA LEU A 268 3.22 20.54 13.64
C LEU A 268 3.08 21.67 14.69
N ASP A 269 3.28 21.36 15.96
CA ASP A 269 3.18 22.34 17.05
C ASP A 269 4.21 23.47 16.92
N ARG A 270 5.37 23.18 16.30
CA ARG A 270 6.41 24.19 16.01
C ARG A 270 6.08 24.99 14.77
N TRP A 271 5.52 24.33 13.75
CA TRP A 271 5.05 24.96 12.52
C TRP A 271 4.04 26.07 12.81
N ASP A 272 3.10 25.80 13.71
CA ASP A 272 2.06 26.76 14.12
C ASP A 272 2.63 27.96 14.86
N ARG A 273 3.63 27.72 15.73
CA ARG A 273 4.30 28.79 16.48
C ARG A 273 5.11 29.71 15.57
N SER A 274 5.89 29.14 14.65
CA SER A 274 6.73 29.95 13.75
C SER A 274 5.91 30.80 12.77
N HIS A 275 4.71 30.37 12.37
CA HIS A 275 3.82 31.19 11.54
C HIS A 275 3.14 32.33 12.32
N GLY A 276 2.83 32.10 13.60
CA GLY A 276 2.25 33.13 14.47
C GLY A 276 3.20 34.29 14.76
N ASP A 277 4.51 34.03 14.85
CA ASP A 277 5.53 35.05 15.15
C ASP A 277 5.85 35.95 13.95
N TYR A 278 5.69 35.47 12.70
CA TYR A 278 5.94 36.25 11.48
C TYR A 278 4.75 37.12 11.03
N MET A 279 3.52 36.79 11.41
CA MET A 279 2.31 37.53 11.00
C MET A 279 1.89 38.63 11.99
N ASN A 280 2.52 38.69 13.17
CA ASN A 280 2.23 39.66 14.23
C ASN A 280 3.31 40.76 14.38
N HIS A 281 4.24 40.86 13.42
CA HIS A 281 5.26 41.90 13.30
C HIS A 281 5.25 42.49 11.89
#